data_AF-A0A8H3GZQ6-F1
#
_entry.id   AF-A0A8H3GZQ6-F1
#
_cell.length_a   1.000
_cell.length_b   1.000
_cell.length_c   1.000
_cell.angle_alpha   90.00
_cell.angle_beta   90.00
_cell.angle_gamma   90.00
#
_symmetry.space_group_name_H-M   'P 1'
#
loop_
_entity.id
_entity.type
_entity.pdbx_description
1 polymer ?
#
loop_
_entity_poly.entity_id
_entity_poly.type
_entity_poly.pdbx_seq_one_letter_code
_entity_poly.pdbx_strand_id
1 'polypeptide(L)'
;ALDIVSQLDFSLPRSNLLLANARAQLLTVPPYAVAAVVMTIVSYISDRTQNRGLFMASASTIGGLGYLLLLVIQHNQSVRYFSIFLCCTGTYTTIGLAISWFAHNLGSESKKAAGIPLFMMIGQCGSVLGTHAYPASEGPRYVKGLALCCAFELLGALVCLVLTISFRLENARRDRVYGRPEEGKVVDTRELADKTPGFRYVP
;
A
#
# COMPACT_ATOMS: atom_id res chain seq x y z
N ALA A 1 3.84 -1.02 -15.01
CA ALA A 1 2.59 -0.41 -15.51
C ALA A 1 2.72 -0.01 -16.98
N LEU A 2 3.66 0.89 -17.34
CA LEU A 2 3.93 1.28 -18.73
C LEU A 2 4.20 0.11 -19.68
N ASP A 3 4.99 -0.89 -19.26
CA ASP A 3 5.26 -2.08 -20.08
C ASP A 3 4.07 -3.04 -20.24
N ILE A 4 3.10 -2.98 -19.32
CA ILE A 4 1.88 -3.79 -19.38
C ILE A 4 0.85 -3.10 -20.28
N VAL A 5 0.79 -1.77 -20.20
CA VAL A 5 -0.06 -0.94 -21.05
C VAL A 5 0.46 -0.88 -22.49
N SER A 6 1.77 -0.84 -22.70
CA SER A 6 2.36 -0.90 -24.05
C SER A 6 2.10 -2.26 -24.73
N GLN A 7 1.94 -3.33 -23.95
CA GLN A 7 1.53 -4.65 -24.47
C GLN A 7 0.06 -4.73 -24.88
N LEU A 8 -0.81 -3.88 -24.32
CA LEU A 8 -2.19 -3.75 -24.79
C LEU A 8 -2.25 -3.10 -26.19
N ASP A 9 -1.20 -2.40 -26.60
CA ASP A 9 -1.14 -1.60 -27.83
C ASP A 9 -0.28 -2.24 -28.94
N PHE A 10 -0.06 -3.56 -28.91
CA PHE A 10 0.80 -4.34 -29.85
C PHE A 10 0.35 -4.32 -31.34
N SER A 11 -0.48 -3.36 -31.76
CA SER A 11 -0.97 -3.25 -33.14
C SER A 11 -0.19 -2.26 -34.02
N LEU A 12 0.88 -1.61 -33.52
CA LEU A 12 1.60 -0.58 -34.28
C LEU A 12 3.05 -0.97 -34.68
N PRO A 13 3.46 -0.72 -35.94
CA PRO A 13 4.83 -0.96 -36.41
C PRO A 13 5.87 -0.04 -35.74
N ARG A 14 7.10 -0.55 -35.62
CA ARG A 14 8.24 0.06 -34.90
C ARG A 14 8.66 1.48 -35.34
N SER A 15 8.11 2.02 -36.43
CA SER A 15 8.42 3.37 -36.93
C SER A 15 7.82 4.52 -36.10
N ASN A 16 6.88 4.24 -35.18
CA ASN A 16 6.20 5.25 -34.35
C ASN A 16 6.40 5.05 -32.84
N LEU A 17 7.61 4.70 -32.41
CA LEU A 17 7.92 4.41 -30.99
C LEU A 17 7.54 5.57 -30.04
N LEU A 18 7.73 6.82 -30.48
CA LEU A 18 7.35 8.02 -29.72
C LEU A 18 5.83 8.13 -29.50
N LEU A 19 5.03 7.83 -30.53
CA LEU A 19 3.57 7.91 -30.47
C LEU A 19 2.99 6.77 -29.61
N ALA A 20 3.56 5.57 -29.73
CA ALA A 20 3.20 4.42 -28.90
C ALA A 20 3.51 4.67 -27.41
N ASN A 21 4.67 5.27 -27.10
CA ASN A 21 5.05 5.65 -25.74
C ASN A 21 4.12 6.73 -25.16
N ALA A 22 3.78 7.75 -25.94
CA ALA A 22 2.86 8.81 -25.51
C ALA A 22 1.46 8.25 -25.21
N ARG A 23 0.95 7.33 -26.04
CA ARG A 23 -0.34 6.68 -25.82
C ARG A 23 -0.33 5.75 -24.61
N ALA A 24 0.75 4.99 -24.41
CA ALA A 24 0.92 4.15 -23.22
C ALA A 24 0.95 4.99 -21.92
N GLN A 25 1.58 6.16 -21.94
CA GLN A 25 1.54 7.09 -20.80
C GLN A 25 0.11 7.60 -20.55
N LEU A 26 -0.59 8.04 -21.60
CA LEU A 26 -1.98 8.51 -21.50
C LEU A 26 -2.92 7.47 -20.90
N LEU A 27 -2.74 6.19 -21.23
CA LEU A 27 -3.56 5.09 -20.69
C LEU A 27 -3.27 4.77 -19.20
N THR A 28 -2.19 5.27 -18.62
CA THR A 28 -1.95 5.14 -17.17
C THR A 28 -2.62 6.23 -16.34
N VAL A 29 -2.96 7.37 -16.96
CA VAL A 29 -3.59 8.51 -16.27
C VAL A 29 -4.92 8.13 -15.60
N PRO A 30 -5.86 7.42 -16.25
CA PRO A 30 -7.13 7.09 -15.61
C PRO A 30 -6.99 6.18 -14.37
N PRO A 31 -6.19 5.08 -14.39
CA PRO A 31 -5.88 4.31 -13.18
C PRO A 31 -5.35 5.15 -12.02
N TYR A 32 -4.44 6.09 -12.28
CA TYR A 32 -3.89 6.97 -11.25
C TYR A 32 -4.94 7.96 -10.70
N ALA A 33 -5.77 8.53 -11.56
CA ALA A 33 -6.84 9.44 -11.14
C ALA A 33 -7.85 8.72 -10.24
N VAL A 34 -8.26 7.50 -10.60
CA VAL A 34 -9.14 6.68 -9.76
C VAL A 34 -8.46 6.31 -8.45
N ALA A 35 -7.17 5.92 -8.49
CA ALA A 35 -6.40 5.63 -7.29
C ALA A 35 -6.34 6.82 -6.33
N ALA A 36 -6.16 8.04 -6.84
CA ALA A 36 -6.16 9.25 -6.02
C ALA A 36 -7.51 9.47 -5.32
N VAL A 37 -8.63 9.37 -6.05
CA VAL A 37 -9.97 9.55 -5.48
C VAL A 37 -10.28 8.48 -4.42
N VAL A 38 -10.01 7.21 -4.74
CA VAL A 38 -10.24 6.09 -3.81
C VAL A 38 -9.37 6.24 -2.57
N MET A 39 -8.08 6.54 -2.74
CA MET A 39 -7.15 6.75 -1.62
C MET A 39 -7.65 7.87 -0.70
N THR A 40 -8.10 9.01 -1.22
CA THR A 40 -8.62 10.10 -0.39
C THR A 40 -9.87 9.69 0.39
N ILE A 41 -10.81 9.00 -0.26
CA ILE A 41 -12.05 8.53 0.41
C ILE A 41 -11.71 7.51 1.49
N VAL A 42 -10.87 6.52 1.19
CA VAL A 42 -10.48 5.48 2.14
C VAL A 42 -9.70 6.09 3.29
N SER A 43 -8.78 7.03 3.04
CA SER A 43 -8.04 7.74 4.09
C SER A 43 -9.00 8.47 5.03
N TYR A 44 -9.97 9.20 4.48
CA TYR A 44 -10.96 9.92 5.28
C TYR A 44 -11.81 8.99 6.16
N ILE A 45 -12.28 7.87 5.62
CA ILE A 45 -13.07 6.88 6.37
C ILE A 45 -12.22 6.18 7.43
N SER A 46 -10.98 5.82 7.07
CA SER A 46 -10.00 5.18 7.94
C SER A 46 -9.66 6.07 9.15
N ASP A 47 -9.52 7.38 8.91
CA ASP A 47 -9.28 8.36 9.96
C ASP A 47 -10.48 8.54 10.90
N ARG A 48 -11.71 8.45 10.39
CA ARG A 48 -12.90 8.51 11.25
C ARG A 48 -13.12 7.25 12.07
N THR A 49 -12.79 6.09 11.52
CA THR A 49 -13.05 4.79 12.17
C THR A 49 -11.91 4.33 13.07
N GLN A 50 -10.73 4.96 12.99
CA GLN A 50 -9.54 4.64 13.80
C GLN A 50 -9.16 3.14 13.73
N ASN A 51 -9.49 2.47 12.62
CA ASN A 51 -9.22 1.04 12.37
C ASN A 51 -8.32 0.89 11.13
N ARG A 52 -7.25 1.68 11.08
CA ARG A 52 -6.45 1.91 9.88
C ARG A 52 -5.81 0.65 9.33
N GLY A 53 -5.43 -0.29 10.20
CA GLY A 53 -4.78 -1.52 9.76
C GLY A 53 -5.71 -2.46 8.96
N LEU A 54 -7.03 -2.46 9.23
CA LEU A 54 -7.99 -3.22 8.42
C LEU A 54 -8.19 -2.60 7.03
N PHE A 55 -8.28 -1.27 6.94
CA PHE A 55 -8.37 -0.58 5.65
C PHE A 55 -7.13 -0.84 4.81
N MET A 56 -5.94 -0.78 5.43
CA MET A 56 -4.68 -1.07 4.75
C MET A 56 -4.59 -2.54 4.31
N ALA A 57 -4.98 -3.50 5.15
CA ALA A 57 -5.03 -4.91 4.77
C ALA A 57 -5.99 -5.16 3.59
N SER A 58 -7.16 -4.50 3.60
CA SER A 58 -8.13 -4.61 2.50
C SER A 58 -7.61 -4.01 1.20
N ALA A 59 -6.98 -2.82 1.25
CA ALA A 59 -6.40 -2.16 0.09
C ALA A 59 -5.26 -2.99 -0.52
N SER A 60 -4.36 -3.51 0.32
CA SER A 60 -3.26 -4.35 -0.11
C SER A 60 -3.75 -5.68 -0.70
N THR A 61 -4.81 -6.27 -0.13
CA THR A 61 -5.48 -7.44 -0.72
C THR A 61 -6.06 -7.14 -2.11
N ILE A 62 -6.72 -5.99 -2.28
CA ILE A 62 -7.24 -5.56 -3.60
C ILE A 62 -6.09 -5.40 -4.61
N GLY A 63 -4.97 -4.79 -4.20
CA GLY A 63 -3.77 -4.67 -5.03
C GLY A 63 -3.19 -6.02 -5.43
N GLY A 64 -3.05 -6.94 -4.47
CA GLY A 64 -2.61 -8.31 -4.69
C GLY A 64 -3.53 -9.09 -5.64
N LEU A 65 -4.86 -8.95 -5.49
CA LEU A 65 -5.82 -9.54 -6.42
C LEU A 65 -5.70 -8.97 -7.83
N GLY A 66 -5.40 -7.67 -7.98
CA GLY A 66 -5.09 -7.06 -9.27
C GLY A 66 -3.88 -7.73 -9.96
N TYR A 67 -2.79 -7.93 -9.21
CA TYR A 67 -1.61 -8.63 -9.74
C TYR A 67 -1.90 -10.10 -10.05
N LEU A 68 -2.69 -10.78 -9.22
CA LEU A 68 -3.13 -12.15 -9.45
C LEU A 68 -3.97 -12.26 -10.73
N LEU A 69 -4.89 -11.32 -10.98
CA LEU A 69 -5.67 -11.28 -12.21
C LEU A 69 -4.78 -11.06 -13.44
N LEU A 70 -3.75 -10.23 -13.35
CA LEU A 70 -2.77 -10.05 -14.43
C LEU A 70 -1.96 -11.32 -14.71
N LEU A 71 -1.70 -12.15 -13.70
CA LEU A 71 -1.02 -13.43 -13.85
C LEU A 71 -1.92 -14.49 -14.48
N VAL A 72 -3.18 -14.58 -14.06
CA VAL A 72 -4.11 -15.62 -14.48
C VAL A 72 -4.75 -15.32 -15.84
N ILE A 73 -5.13 -14.06 -16.09
CA ILE A 73 -5.89 -13.68 -17.28
C ILE A 73 -4.97 -13.14 -18.37
N GLN A 74 -4.80 -13.94 -19.42
CA GLN A 74 -3.86 -13.62 -20.51
C GLN A 74 -4.54 -13.07 -21.77
N HIS A 75 -5.73 -13.55 -22.10
CA HIS A 75 -6.38 -13.30 -23.40
C HIS A 75 -7.40 -12.16 -23.42
N ASN A 76 -7.86 -11.71 -22.24
CA ASN A 76 -8.87 -10.66 -22.16
C ASN A 76 -8.24 -9.31 -21.78
N GLN A 77 -8.09 -8.43 -22.78
CA GLN A 77 -7.44 -7.13 -22.60
C GLN A 77 -8.23 -6.17 -21.72
N SER A 78 -9.56 -6.23 -21.73
CA SER A 78 -10.41 -5.42 -20.85
C SER A 78 -10.20 -5.78 -19.38
N VAL A 79 -10.11 -7.08 -19.08
CA VAL A 79 -9.85 -7.56 -17.71
C VAL A 79 -8.44 -7.17 -17.27
N ARG A 80 -7.44 -7.33 -18.14
CA ARG A 80 -6.06 -6.92 -17.82
C ARG A 80 -5.95 -5.42 -17.55
N TYR A 81 -6.65 -4.59 -18.33
CA TYR A 81 -6.69 -3.15 -18.08
C TYR A 81 -7.40 -2.82 -16.76
N PHE A 82 -8.52 -3.46 -16.45
CA PHE A 82 -9.21 -3.32 -15.16
C PHE A 82 -8.31 -3.73 -13.98
N SER A 83 -7.54 -4.81 -14.10
CA SER A 83 -6.60 -5.24 -13.06
C SER A 83 -5.56 -4.17 -12.72
N ILE A 84 -5.16 -3.33 -13.68
CA ILE A 84 -4.25 -2.20 -13.43
C ILE A 84 -4.90 -1.17 -12.51
N PHE A 85 -6.22 -0.93 -12.62
CA PHE A 85 -6.92 -0.06 -11.67
C PHE A 85 -6.87 -0.63 -10.26
N LEU A 86 -7.08 -1.94 -10.10
CA LEU A 86 -6.99 -2.60 -8.79
C LEU A 86 -5.57 -2.54 -8.21
N CYS A 87 -4.54 -2.80 -9.02
CA CYS A 87 -3.14 -2.66 -8.60
C CYS A 87 -2.85 -1.23 -8.13
N CYS A 88 -3.15 -0.23 -8.96
CA CYS A 88 -2.87 1.16 -8.62
C CYS A 88 -3.64 1.60 -7.37
N THR A 89 -4.96 1.41 -7.36
CA THR A 89 -5.80 1.83 -6.22
C THR A 89 -5.36 1.16 -4.92
N GLY A 90 -5.11 -0.15 -4.92
CA GLY A 90 -4.66 -0.90 -3.74
C GLY A 90 -3.29 -0.46 -3.24
N THR A 91 -2.28 -0.41 -4.11
CA THR A 91 -0.90 -0.06 -3.73
C THR A 91 -0.80 1.37 -3.20
N TYR A 92 -1.36 2.36 -3.91
CA TYR A 92 -1.26 3.77 -3.48
C TYR A 92 -2.03 4.04 -2.18
N THR A 93 -3.22 3.45 -2.03
CA THR A 93 -3.98 3.57 -0.78
C THR A 93 -3.22 2.95 0.40
N THR A 94 -2.61 1.79 0.19
CA THR A 94 -1.79 1.12 1.21
C THR A 94 -0.61 1.98 1.65
N ILE A 95 0.12 2.61 0.71
CA ILE A 95 1.26 3.48 1.01
C ILE A 95 0.82 4.69 1.85
N GLY A 96 -0.25 5.38 1.45
CA GLY A 96 -0.75 6.56 2.17
C GLY A 96 -1.19 6.24 3.60
N LEU A 97 -1.90 5.12 3.77
CA LEU A 97 -2.31 4.64 5.09
C LEU A 97 -1.13 4.17 5.94
N ALA A 98 -0.13 3.49 5.36
CA ALA A 98 1.03 2.97 6.08
C ALA A 98 1.84 4.08 6.76
N ILE A 99 2.12 5.17 6.04
CA ILE A 99 2.88 6.32 6.58
C ILE A 99 2.11 6.93 7.76
N SER A 100 0.82 7.16 7.59
CA SER A 100 -0.04 7.75 8.62
C SER A 100 -0.19 6.83 9.82
N TRP A 101 -0.34 5.52 9.60
CA TRP A 101 -0.49 4.52 10.65
C TRP A 101 0.79 4.34 11.47
N PHE A 102 1.94 4.31 10.80
CA PHE A 102 3.24 4.23 11.44
C PHE A 102 3.50 5.47 12.32
N ALA A 103 3.22 6.66 11.81
CA ALA A 103 3.39 7.91 12.56
C ALA A 103 2.50 7.98 13.82
N HIS A 104 1.27 7.47 13.76
CA HIS A 104 0.34 7.50 14.89
C HIS A 104 0.66 6.47 15.98
N ASN A 105 1.30 5.35 15.62
CA ASN A 105 1.66 4.30 16.58
C ASN A 105 3.00 4.54 17.28
N LEU A 106 3.70 5.64 16.96
CA LEU A 106 4.87 6.12 17.69
C LEU A 106 4.38 7.18 18.69
N GLY A 107 4.50 6.91 19.99
CA GLY A 107 3.98 7.79 21.04
C GLY A 107 4.85 9.01 21.33
N SER A 108 6.16 8.95 21.04
CA SER A 108 7.10 10.06 21.29
C SER A 108 7.48 10.79 19.99
N GLU A 109 7.50 12.13 20.04
CA GLU A 109 7.94 12.97 18.91
C GLU A 109 9.38 12.66 18.48
N SER A 110 10.29 12.37 19.43
CA SER A 110 11.66 11.97 19.11
C SER A 110 11.71 10.64 18.34
N LYS A 111 10.84 9.69 18.69
CA LYS A 111 10.72 8.42 17.98
C LYS A 111 10.12 8.59 16.59
N LYS A 112 9.13 9.49 16.42
CA LYS A 112 8.58 9.85 15.10
C LYS A 112 9.65 10.47 14.21
N ALA A 113 10.41 11.43 14.74
CA ALA A 113 11.45 12.15 14.01
C ALA A 113 12.55 11.23 13.46
N ALA A 114 12.94 10.20 14.23
CA ALA A 114 13.93 9.22 13.76
C ALA A 114 13.29 8.06 12.97
N GLY A 115 12.10 7.60 13.36
CA GLY A 115 11.47 6.41 12.81
C GLY A 115 10.88 6.61 11.42
N ILE A 116 10.20 7.73 11.17
CA ILE A 116 9.52 7.97 9.88
C ILE A 116 10.53 8.03 8.72
N PRO A 117 11.66 8.76 8.81
CA PRO A 117 12.67 8.75 7.76
C PRO A 117 13.29 7.36 7.55
N LEU A 118 13.55 6.62 8.63
CA LEU A 118 14.08 5.25 8.54
C LEU A 118 13.11 4.32 7.80
N PHE A 119 11.82 4.42 8.12
CA PHE A 119 10.77 3.68 7.43
C PHE A 119 10.73 4.01 5.94
N MET A 120 10.78 5.29 5.58
CA MET A 120 10.82 5.72 4.18
C MET A 120 12.08 5.25 3.45
N MET A 121 13.24 5.25 4.12
CA MET A 121 14.50 4.76 3.57
C MET A 121 14.43 3.27 3.23
N ILE A 122 13.87 2.44 4.12
CA ILE A 122 13.63 1.01 3.85
C ILE A 122 12.68 0.85 2.65
N GLY A 123 11.67 1.71 2.52
CA GLY A 123 10.78 1.73 1.36
C GLY A 123 11.52 1.89 0.03
N GLN A 124 12.60 2.69 -0.01
CA GLN A 124 13.41 2.88 -1.22
C GLN A 124 14.19 1.63 -1.64
N CYS A 125 14.49 0.70 -0.72
CA CYS A 125 15.06 -0.59 -1.10
C CYS A 125 14.11 -1.39 -2.01
N GLY A 126 12.79 -1.23 -1.83
CA GLY A 126 11.78 -1.80 -2.72
C GLY A 126 11.87 -1.27 -4.15
N SER A 127 12.17 0.02 -4.32
CA SER A 127 12.41 0.63 -5.63
C SER A 127 13.58 -0.02 -6.36
N VAL A 128 14.68 -0.31 -5.65
CA VAL A 128 15.86 -1.00 -6.21
C VAL A 128 15.54 -2.44 -6.58
N LEU A 129 14.77 -3.16 -5.76
CA LEU A 129 14.32 -4.51 -6.12
C LEU A 129 13.41 -4.49 -7.36
N GLY A 130 12.54 -3.47 -7.47
CA GLY A 130 11.62 -3.30 -8.59
C GLY A 130 12.30 -3.14 -9.95
N THR A 131 13.46 -2.47 -10.02
CA THR A 131 14.19 -2.31 -11.29
C THR A 131 14.75 -3.63 -11.82
N HIS A 132 15.05 -4.58 -10.94
CA HIS A 132 15.56 -5.91 -11.30
C HIS A 132 14.46 -6.97 -11.45
N ALA A 133 13.24 -6.70 -10.99
CA ALA A 133 12.13 -7.64 -11.00
C ALA A 133 11.54 -7.90 -12.41
N TYR A 134 11.85 -7.05 -13.40
CA TYR A 134 11.30 -7.11 -14.76
C TYR A 134 12.40 -7.26 -15.82
N PRO A 135 13.15 -8.37 -15.86
CA PRO A 135 14.20 -8.56 -16.85
C PRO A 135 13.60 -8.62 -18.27
N ALA A 136 14.27 -7.96 -19.23
CA ALA A 136 13.82 -7.91 -20.62
C ALA A 136 13.72 -9.30 -21.28
N SER A 137 14.47 -10.29 -20.78
CA SER A 137 14.44 -11.69 -21.22
C SER A 137 13.12 -12.41 -20.90
N GLU A 138 12.30 -11.88 -19.99
CA GLU A 138 11.01 -12.46 -19.60
C GLU A 138 9.81 -11.69 -20.16
N GLY A 139 10.08 -10.70 -21.01
CA GLY A 139 9.05 -10.08 -21.82
C GLY A 139 8.43 -11.10 -22.80
N PRO A 140 7.13 -10.98 -23.15
CA PRO A 140 6.19 -9.96 -22.72
C PRO A 140 5.47 -10.29 -21.40
N ARG A 141 5.59 -11.50 -20.85
CA ARG A 141 4.69 -11.89 -19.74
C ARG A 141 5.13 -11.36 -18.38
N TYR A 142 6.43 -11.14 -18.16
CA TYR A 142 7.00 -10.63 -16.91
C TYR A 142 6.44 -11.33 -15.65
N VAL A 143 6.25 -12.66 -15.73
CA VAL A 143 5.55 -13.45 -14.71
C VAL A 143 6.22 -13.32 -13.36
N LYS A 144 7.57 -13.35 -13.31
CA LYS A 144 8.30 -13.25 -12.04
C LYS A 144 8.08 -11.90 -11.36
N GLY A 145 8.15 -10.80 -12.11
CA GLY A 145 7.90 -9.46 -11.57
C GLY A 145 6.48 -9.31 -11.03
N LEU A 146 5.49 -9.78 -11.79
CA LEU A 146 4.08 -9.74 -11.38
C LEU A 146 3.81 -10.64 -10.16
N ALA A 147 4.38 -11.84 -10.12
CA ALA A 147 4.27 -12.76 -8.99
C ALA A 147 4.94 -12.21 -7.73
N LEU A 148 6.09 -11.55 -7.89
CA LEU A 148 6.79 -10.89 -6.79
C LEU A 148 5.94 -9.75 -6.20
N CYS A 149 5.38 -8.88 -7.04
CA CYS A 149 4.49 -7.81 -6.59
C CYS A 149 3.23 -8.37 -5.91
N CYS A 150 2.62 -9.41 -6.48
CA CYS A 150 1.47 -10.09 -5.88
C CYS A 150 1.81 -10.65 -4.48
N ALA A 151 2.94 -11.34 -4.36
CA ALA A 151 3.38 -11.92 -3.09
C ALA A 151 3.66 -10.84 -2.03
N PHE A 152 4.30 -9.72 -2.40
CA PHE A 152 4.56 -8.63 -1.46
C PHE A 152 3.29 -7.91 -1.01
N GLU A 153 2.31 -7.70 -1.90
CA GLU A 153 1.01 -7.15 -1.51
C GLU A 153 0.27 -8.08 -0.55
N LEU A 154 0.16 -9.38 -0.88
CA LEU A 154 -0.54 -10.32 0.01
C LEU A 154 0.19 -10.53 1.35
N LEU A 155 1.52 -10.54 1.34
CA LEU A 155 2.33 -10.54 2.56
C LEU A 155 2.12 -9.26 3.36
N GLY A 156 2.07 -8.11 2.69
CA GLY A 156 1.74 -6.81 3.28
C GLY A 156 0.40 -6.87 3.99
N ALA A 157 -0.65 -7.35 3.31
CA ALA A 157 -1.97 -7.54 3.90
C ALA A 157 -1.93 -8.43 5.15
N LEU A 158 -1.22 -9.56 5.10
CA LEU A 158 -1.06 -10.46 6.25
C LEU A 158 -0.36 -9.76 7.43
N VAL A 159 0.74 -9.06 7.18
CA VAL A 159 1.47 -8.31 8.21
C VAL A 159 0.58 -7.23 8.83
N CYS A 160 -0.20 -6.53 8.02
CA CYS A 160 -1.16 -5.52 8.49
C CYS A 160 -2.19 -6.16 9.44
N LEU A 161 -2.76 -7.31 9.07
CA LEU A 161 -3.71 -8.03 9.92
C LEU A 161 -3.07 -8.48 11.24
N VAL A 162 -1.87 -9.03 11.19
CA VAL A 162 -1.12 -9.46 12.38
C VAL A 162 -0.85 -8.28 13.31
N LEU A 163 -0.41 -7.15 12.77
CA LEU A 163 -0.17 -5.92 13.54
C LEU A 163 -1.47 -5.36 14.14
N THR A 164 -2.55 -5.28 13.36
CA THR A 164 -3.88 -4.89 13.86
C THR A 164 -4.32 -5.76 15.03
N ILE A 165 -4.21 -7.08 14.90
CA ILE A 165 -4.58 -8.01 15.98
C ILE A 165 -3.67 -7.78 17.20
N SER A 166 -2.37 -7.64 16.98
CA SER A 166 -1.39 -7.41 18.06
C SER A 166 -1.68 -6.11 18.81
N PHE A 167 -2.00 -5.02 18.10
CA PHE A 167 -2.38 -3.74 18.72
C PHE A 167 -3.70 -3.84 19.49
N ARG A 168 -4.69 -4.57 18.98
CA ARG A 168 -5.94 -4.81 19.72
C ARG A 168 -5.70 -5.61 21.00
N LEU A 169 -4.87 -6.65 20.94
CA LEU A 169 -4.53 -7.47 22.11
C LEU A 169 -3.77 -6.67 23.17
N GLU A 170 -2.78 -5.88 22.77
CA GLU A 170 -2.02 -5.03 23.68
C GLU A 170 -2.90 -3.92 24.28
N ASN A 171 -3.77 -3.29 23.49
CA ASN A 171 -4.74 -2.33 24.01
C ASN A 171 -5.70 -2.97 25.01
N ALA A 172 -6.21 -4.18 24.75
CA ALA A 172 -7.07 -4.91 25.67
C ALA A 172 -6.35 -5.27 26.98
N ARG A 173 -5.06 -5.63 26.90
CA ARG A 173 -4.22 -5.85 28.09
C ARG A 173 -4.05 -4.55 28.88
N ARG A 174 -3.74 -3.43 28.22
CA ARG A 174 -3.58 -2.12 28.87
C ARG A 174 -4.87 -1.63 29.50
N ASP A 175 -6.02 -1.87 28.87
CA ASP A 175 -7.33 -1.55 29.44
C ASP A 175 -7.62 -2.34 30.72
N ARG A 176 -7.16 -3.60 30.82
CA ARG A 176 -7.29 -4.40 32.04
C ARG A 176 -6.36 -3.93 33.17
N VAL A 177 -5.16 -3.45 32.83
CA VAL A 177 -4.14 -3.06 33.83
C VAL A 177 -4.32 -1.62 34.31
N TYR A 178 -4.61 -0.70 33.39
CA TYR A 178 -4.63 0.75 33.66
C TYR A 178 -6.04 1.37 33.56
N GLY A 179 -7.06 0.58 33.20
CA GLY A 179 -8.38 1.10 32.87
C GLY A 179 -8.43 1.75 31.49
N ARG A 180 -9.64 2.11 31.04
CA ARG A 180 -9.81 2.84 29.77
C ARG A 180 -9.42 4.30 29.96
N PRO A 181 -8.64 4.90 29.04
CA PRO A 181 -8.32 6.33 29.11
C PRO A 181 -9.59 7.17 29.00
N GLU A 182 -9.64 8.29 29.72
CA GLU A 182 -10.72 9.29 29.55
C GLU A 182 -10.62 9.93 28.15
N GLU A 183 -11.75 9.97 27.43
CA GLU A 183 -11.82 10.57 26.09
C GLU A 183 -11.44 12.06 26.15
N GLY A 184 -10.50 12.49 25.30
CA GLY A 184 -10.11 13.89 25.15
C GLY A 184 -8.96 14.38 26.04
N LYS A 185 -8.41 13.56 26.95
CA LYS A 185 -7.17 13.92 27.66
C LYS A 185 -5.94 13.68 26.79
N VAL A 186 -5.14 14.73 26.57
CA VAL A 186 -3.84 14.62 25.92
C VAL A 186 -2.93 13.79 26.83
N VAL A 187 -2.51 12.63 26.35
CA VAL A 187 -1.59 11.75 27.07
C VAL A 187 -0.20 12.36 26.99
N ASP A 188 0.40 12.72 28.13
CA ASP A 188 1.77 13.20 28.15
C ASP A 188 2.75 12.03 27.90
N THR A 189 3.25 11.94 26.68
CA THR A 189 4.20 10.92 26.25
C THR A 189 5.66 11.37 26.34
N ARG A 190 5.96 12.52 26.96
CA ARG A 190 7.32 13.07 27.02
C ARG A 190 8.30 12.21 27.80
N GLU A 191 7.90 11.70 28.96
CA GLU A 191 8.78 10.92 29.84
C GLU A 191 8.78 9.41 29.52
N LEU A 192 7.59 8.82 29.34
CA LEU A 192 7.44 7.36 29.20
C LEU A 192 7.15 6.91 27.75
N ALA A 193 6.99 7.84 26.80
CA ALA A 193 6.65 7.54 25.40
C ALA A 193 5.48 6.55 25.30
N ASP A 194 5.62 5.48 24.51
CA ASP A 194 4.61 4.44 24.30
C ASP A 194 4.31 3.61 25.56
N LYS A 195 5.09 3.74 26.65
CA LYS A 195 4.85 3.09 27.94
C LYS A 195 3.90 3.88 28.85
N THR A 196 3.47 5.07 28.43
CA THR A 196 2.55 5.89 29.20
C THR A 196 1.22 5.14 29.41
N PRO A 197 0.67 5.04 30.63
CA PRO A 197 -0.54 4.27 30.92
C PRO A 197 -1.77 4.64 30.06
N GLY A 198 -1.88 5.92 29.66
CA GLY A 198 -2.95 6.41 28.80
C GLY A 198 -2.76 6.14 27.30
N PHE A 199 -1.57 5.72 26.85
CA PHE A 199 -1.30 5.51 25.43
C PHE A 199 -1.99 4.24 24.92
N ARG A 200 -2.66 4.37 23.77
CA ARG A 200 -3.29 3.27 23.03
C ARG A 200 -2.83 3.31 21.59
N TYR A 201 -2.52 2.13 21.06
CA TYR A 201 -2.19 1.95 19.65
C TYR A 201 -3.45 2.12 18.81
N VAL A 202 -3.30 2.63 17.59
CA VAL A 202 -4.39 2.67 16.61
C VAL A 202 -4.34 1.35 15.85
N PRO A 203 -5.35 0.46 15.96
CA PRO A 203 -5.33 -0.84 15.30
C PRO A 203 -5.61 -0.78 13.79
#